data_AF-S7VVM7-F1
#
_entry.id   AF-S7VVM7-F1
#
_cell.length_a   1.000
_cell.length_b   1.000
_cell.length_c   1.000
_cell.angle_alpha   90.00
_cell.angle_beta   90.00
_cell.angle_gamma   90.00
#
_symmetry.space_group_name_H-M   'P 1'
#
loop_
_entity.id
_entity.type
_entity.pdbx_description
1 polymer ?
#
loop_
_entity_poly.entity_id
_entity_poly.type
_entity_poly.pdbx_seq_one_letter_code
_entity_poly.pdbx_strand_id
1 'polypeptide(L)'
;MDGAFEKGTYIGWFLISNGWQSNKVSNGNGVFYADKDLNTEIKTVSLRDQMVFLYDASEKLLLMGWEDIRRDSGTCDHDFNDVIFYASWNPITSVEVTDYVPIDTDEKDQDEDGVSDYQDEYPDDPDRAFNNYSLGANTFGTLLFEDLWPSFGDYDMNDLVIDYNVNEISDGNNRIKEIQVITVVRATGAGYRNGFGIQLPVTADQVASVEGTRLKTGKIKTSSSGVEQEQSLATVIIMDDVNEKLPFLANVNSDNAHHEEDTVKVNIVFKEAIRKLIGYRTL
;
A
#
# COMPACT_ATOMS: atom_id res chain seq x y z
N MET A 1 -14.57 -25.11 13.48
CA MET A 1 -15.30 -25.45 12.24
C MET A 1 -14.33 -25.11 11.13
N ASP A 2 -13.69 -26.10 10.56
CA ASP A 2 -12.40 -25.93 9.89
C ASP A 2 -12.56 -25.51 8.41
N GLY A 3 -13.58 -24.70 8.10
CA GLY A 3 -13.84 -24.16 6.77
C GLY A 3 -14.13 -25.20 5.67
N ALA A 4 -14.27 -26.49 6.02
CA ALA A 4 -14.50 -27.57 5.07
C ALA A 4 -15.99 -27.73 4.75
N PHE A 5 -16.30 -27.93 3.46
CA PHE A 5 -17.64 -28.18 2.96
C PHE A 5 -17.71 -29.57 2.32
N GLU A 6 -18.88 -30.22 2.40
CA GLU A 6 -19.11 -31.50 1.71
C GLU A 6 -19.18 -31.29 0.19
N LYS A 7 -18.81 -32.32 -0.59
CA LYS A 7 -18.93 -32.28 -2.05
C LYS A 7 -20.38 -31.97 -2.45
N GLY A 8 -20.56 -31.03 -3.38
CA GLY A 8 -21.88 -30.59 -3.84
C GLY A 8 -22.49 -29.46 -3.01
N THR A 9 -21.73 -28.88 -2.09
CA THR A 9 -22.10 -27.62 -1.43
C THR A 9 -21.92 -26.45 -2.40
N TYR A 10 -22.94 -25.57 -2.47
CA TYR A 10 -22.87 -24.31 -3.20
C TYR A 10 -22.72 -23.15 -2.20
N ILE A 11 -21.81 -22.23 -2.50
CA ILE A 11 -21.61 -21.00 -1.74
C ILE A 11 -22.15 -19.84 -2.57
N GLY A 12 -23.16 -19.15 -2.03
CA GLY A 12 -23.74 -17.96 -2.64
C GLY A 12 -23.30 -16.69 -1.93
N TRP A 13 -23.10 -15.63 -2.69
CA TRP A 13 -22.74 -14.32 -2.18
C TRP A 13 -23.88 -13.33 -2.37
N PHE A 14 -23.94 -12.33 -1.51
CA PHE A 14 -24.81 -11.17 -1.68
C PHE A 14 -24.14 -9.91 -1.11
N LEU A 15 -24.49 -8.76 -1.67
CA LEU A 15 -24.05 -7.44 -1.25
C LEU A 15 -25.25 -6.66 -0.70
N ILE A 16 -25.10 -6.00 0.45
CA ILE A 16 -26.06 -5.01 0.92
C ILE A 16 -25.44 -3.62 0.75
N SER A 17 -25.88 -2.90 -0.27
CA SER A 17 -25.44 -1.52 -0.51
C SER A 17 -25.81 -0.65 0.67
N ASN A 18 -24.85 0.10 1.22
CA ASN A 18 -25.03 0.90 2.44
C ASN A 18 -25.65 0.10 3.62
N GLY A 19 -25.25 -1.17 3.77
CA GLY A 19 -25.87 -2.10 4.72
C GLY A 19 -25.58 -1.80 6.19
N TRP A 20 -24.47 -1.15 6.52
CA TRP A 20 -24.10 -0.84 7.91
C TRP A 20 -24.59 0.55 8.33
N GLN A 21 -25.62 0.61 9.15
CA GLN A 21 -26.24 1.86 9.60
C GLN A 21 -26.53 1.80 11.10
N SER A 22 -26.24 2.89 11.82
CA SER A 22 -26.49 2.98 13.27
C SER A 22 -25.91 1.80 14.07
N ASN A 23 -24.67 1.41 13.76
CA ASN A 23 -23.94 0.30 14.40
C ASN A 23 -24.61 -1.07 14.30
N LYS A 24 -25.37 -1.32 13.22
CA LYS A 24 -25.95 -2.63 12.92
C LYS A 24 -26.08 -2.85 11.42
N VAL A 25 -26.22 -4.12 11.04
CA VAL A 25 -26.64 -4.50 9.69
C VAL A 25 -28.11 -4.09 9.49
N SER A 26 -28.40 -3.51 8.34
CA SER A 26 -29.71 -3.06 7.88
C SER A 26 -29.95 -3.53 6.45
N ASN A 27 -31.11 -3.23 5.87
CA ASN A 27 -31.38 -3.54 4.45
C ASN A 27 -30.73 -2.55 3.48
N GLY A 28 -30.12 -1.47 3.99
CA GLY A 28 -29.41 -0.50 3.16
C GLY A 28 -30.27 0.06 2.03
N ASN A 29 -29.64 0.21 0.86
CA ASN A 29 -30.27 0.66 -0.38
C ASN A 29 -30.74 -0.51 -1.26
N GLY A 30 -30.50 -1.76 -0.86
CA GLY A 30 -30.83 -2.95 -1.64
C GLY A 30 -29.94 -4.14 -1.27
N VAL A 31 -30.44 -5.35 -1.54
CA VAL A 31 -29.67 -6.60 -1.42
C VAL A 31 -29.49 -7.16 -2.82
N PHE A 32 -28.25 -7.33 -3.24
CA PHE A 32 -27.89 -7.84 -4.56
C PHE A 32 -27.29 -9.22 -4.42
N TYR A 33 -27.76 -10.17 -5.18
CA TYR A 33 -27.33 -11.55 -5.12
C TYR A 33 -26.40 -11.88 -6.29
N ALA A 34 -25.44 -12.76 -6.03
CA ALA A 34 -24.59 -13.35 -7.06
C ALA A 34 -25.42 -14.12 -8.09
N ASP A 35 -26.46 -14.80 -7.63
CA ASP A 35 -27.45 -15.45 -8.49
C ASP A 35 -28.41 -14.40 -9.05
N LYS A 36 -28.28 -14.11 -10.34
CA LYS A 36 -29.12 -13.16 -11.07
C LYS A 36 -30.62 -13.49 -10.99
N ASP A 37 -30.99 -14.75 -10.81
CA ASP A 37 -32.39 -15.16 -10.73
C ASP A 37 -33.03 -14.77 -9.39
N LEU A 38 -32.22 -14.43 -8.38
CA LEU A 38 -32.69 -13.86 -7.12
C LEU A 38 -32.92 -12.33 -7.19
N ASN A 39 -32.28 -11.63 -8.15
CA ASN A 39 -32.41 -10.16 -8.36
C ASN A 39 -33.70 -9.80 -9.12
N THR A 40 -34.84 -10.33 -8.68
CA THR A 40 -36.13 -10.27 -9.41
C THR A 40 -36.78 -8.88 -9.45
N GLU A 41 -36.34 -7.95 -8.59
CA GLU A 41 -36.77 -6.57 -8.63
C GLU A 41 -36.28 -5.81 -9.87
N ILE A 42 -35.22 -6.29 -10.53
CA ILE A 42 -34.73 -5.77 -11.81
C ILE A 42 -35.52 -6.43 -12.95
N LYS A 43 -36.27 -5.62 -13.71
CA LYS A 43 -37.19 -6.13 -14.74
C LYS A 43 -36.49 -6.57 -16.02
N THR A 44 -35.42 -5.87 -16.39
CA THR A 44 -34.60 -6.22 -17.55
C THR A 44 -33.64 -7.34 -17.16
N VAL A 45 -33.87 -8.55 -17.68
CA VAL A 45 -33.12 -9.76 -17.28
C VAL A 45 -31.61 -9.59 -17.47
N SER A 46 -31.15 -8.93 -18.53
CA SER A 46 -29.71 -8.70 -18.79
C SER A 46 -29.02 -7.74 -17.84
N LEU A 47 -29.78 -7.06 -16.97
CA LEU A 47 -29.25 -6.15 -15.93
C LEU A 47 -29.31 -6.80 -14.53
N ARG A 48 -29.72 -8.07 -14.43
CA ARG A 48 -29.81 -8.76 -13.14
C ARG A 48 -28.47 -9.23 -12.60
N ASP A 49 -27.48 -9.40 -13.46
CA ASP A 49 -26.11 -9.73 -13.03
C ASP A 49 -25.50 -8.51 -12.33
N GLN A 50 -25.47 -8.51 -10.99
CA GLN A 50 -24.87 -7.46 -10.14
C GLN A 50 -23.40 -7.75 -9.78
N MET A 51 -22.90 -8.90 -10.25
CA MET A 51 -21.53 -9.35 -9.99
C MET A 51 -20.98 -10.03 -11.24
N VAL A 52 -19.67 -9.91 -11.43
CA VAL A 52 -18.89 -10.67 -12.40
C VAL A 52 -17.83 -11.51 -11.68
N PHE A 53 -17.51 -12.67 -12.25
CA PHE A 53 -16.46 -13.56 -11.80
C PHE A 53 -15.29 -13.54 -12.78
N LEU A 54 -14.07 -13.49 -12.25
CA LEU A 54 -12.85 -13.76 -12.99
C LEU A 54 -12.04 -14.80 -12.22
N TYR A 55 -11.63 -15.87 -12.90
CA TYR A 55 -10.74 -16.86 -12.31
C TYR A 55 -9.31 -16.58 -12.74
N ASP A 56 -8.48 -16.24 -11.76
CA ASP A 56 -7.03 -16.11 -11.92
C ASP A 56 -6.40 -17.49 -11.73
N ALA A 57 -5.94 -18.08 -12.84
CA ALA A 57 -5.36 -19.42 -12.83
C ALA A 57 -3.95 -19.45 -12.22
N SER A 58 -3.23 -18.32 -12.26
CA SER A 58 -1.87 -18.17 -11.74
C SER A 58 -1.89 -18.10 -10.22
N GLU A 59 -2.68 -17.17 -9.67
CA GLU A 59 -2.83 -16.95 -8.23
C GLU A 59 -3.81 -17.93 -7.58
N LYS A 60 -4.59 -18.66 -8.39
CA LYS A 60 -5.60 -19.63 -7.94
C LYS A 60 -6.69 -18.99 -7.08
N LEU A 61 -7.14 -17.80 -7.51
CA LEU A 61 -8.16 -16.99 -6.84
C LEU A 61 -9.37 -16.80 -7.73
N LEU A 62 -10.56 -16.77 -7.12
CA LEU A 62 -11.79 -16.33 -7.76
C LEU A 62 -12.06 -14.88 -7.36
N LEU A 63 -11.86 -13.95 -8.30
CA LEU A 63 -12.16 -12.54 -8.13
C LEU A 63 -13.65 -12.27 -8.41
N MET A 64 -14.27 -11.48 -7.53
CA MET A 64 -15.67 -11.09 -7.61
C MET A 64 -15.77 -9.57 -7.59
N GLY A 65 -16.12 -8.99 -8.73
CA GLY A 65 -16.42 -7.57 -8.87
C GLY A 65 -17.92 -7.33 -8.80
N TRP A 66 -18.34 -6.32 -8.04
CA TRP A 66 -19.75 -5.99 -7.80
C TRP A 66 -20.08 -4.57 -8.19
N GLU A 67 -21.33 -4.38 -8.58
CA GLU A 67 -22.01 -3.09 -8.53
C GLU A 67 -22.71 -2.94 -7.17
N ASP A 68 -22.52 -1.82 -6.49
CA ASP A 68 -23.24 -1.44 -5.27
C ASP A 68 -24.46 -0.54 -5.54
N ILE A 69 -24.70 -0.25 -6.82
CA ILE A 69 -25.92 0.37 -7.35
C ILE A 69 -26.61 -0.63 -8.28
N ARG A 70 -27.94 -0.70 -8.21
CA ARG A 70 -28.71 -1.50 -9.16
C ARG A 70 -28.38 -1.12 -10.61
N ARG A 71 -28.00 -2.10 -11.41
CA ARG A 71 -27.74 -1.91 -12.85
C ARG A 71 -28.93 -1.47 -13.71
N ASP A 72 -30.15 -1.39 -13.20
CA ASP A 72 -31.26 -0.71 -13.89
C ASP A 72 -31.47 0.75 -13.44
N SER A 73 -30.62 1.25 -12.55
CA SER A 73 -30.52 2.67 -12.20
C SER A 73 -29.73 3.44 -13.26
N GLY A 74 -30.17 4.65 -13.59
CA GLY A 74 -29.46 5.53 -14.53
C GLY A 74 -28.14 6.12 -14.01
N THR A 75 -27.77 5.84 -12.76
CA THR A 75 -26.52 6.30 -12.13
C THR A 75 -25.46 5.20 -12.03
N CYS A 76 -25.80 3.97 -12.40
CA CYS A 76 -24.88 2.85 -12.42
C CYS A 76 -24.03 2.92 -13.70
N ASP A 77 -22.72 2.79 -13.58
CA ASP A 77 -21.75 2.87 -14.68
C ASP A 77 -21.31 1.49 -15.21
N HIS A 78 -21.70 0.40 -14.53
CA HIS A 78 -21.59 -0.98 -15.01
C HIS A 78 -20.16 -1.49 -15.17
N ASP A 79 -19.22 -0.97 -14.39
CA ASP A 79 -17.81 -1.38 -14.40
C ASP A 79 -17.45 -2.44 -13.35
N PHE A 80 -18.36 -2.75 -12.42
CA PHE A 80 -18.25 -3.78 -11.38
C PHE A 80 -17.04 -3.59 -10.44
N ASN A 81 -16.59 -2.35 -10.24
CA ASN A 81 -15.46 -2.04 -9.35
C ASN A 81 -15.85 -1.42 -7.99
N ASP A 82 -17.14 -1.19 -7.74
CA ASP A 82 -17.63 -0.60 -6.48
C ASP A 82 -17.18 -1.42 -5.26
N VAL A 83 -17.24 -2.74 -5.38
CA VAL A 83 -16.72 -3.68 -4.38
C VAL A 83 -16.03 -4.85 -5.08
N ILE A 84 -14.77 -5.07 -4.74
CA ILE A 84 -13.98 -6.21 -5.21
C ILE A 84 -13.52 -7.04 -4.01
N PHE A 85 -13.77 -8.34 -4.06
CA PHE A 85 -13.17 -9.30 -3.13
C PHE A 85 -12.81 -10.59 -3.86
N TYR A 86 -11.97 -11.41 -3.25
CA TYR A 86 -11.58 -12.70 -3.80
C TYR A 86 -11.87 -13.83 -2.83
N ALA A 87 -12.04 -15.03 -3.37
CA ALA A 87 -12.04 -16.27 -2.62
C ALA A 87 -10.84 -17.13 -3.02
N SER A 88 -10.23 -17.76 -2.02
CA SER A 88 -9.25 -18.85 -2.19
C SER A 88 -9.74 -20.09 -1.45
N TRP A 89 -9.30 -21.27 -1.89
CA TRP A 89 -9.72 -22.53 -1.29
C TRP A 89 -8.62 -23.59 -1.35
N ASN A 90 -8.73 -24.59 -0.48
CA ASN A 90 -7.79 -25.69 -0.37
C ASN A 90 -8.54 -27.01 -0.06
N PRO A 91 -8.30 -28.12 -0.79
CA PRO A 91 -7.45 -28.21 -1.99
C PRO A 91 -8.03 -27.47 -3.19
N ILE A 92 -7.17 -26.99 -4.09
CA ILE A 92 -7.58 -26.21 -5.28
C ILE A 92 -8.57 -26.97 -6.17
N THR A 93 -8.57 -28.30 -6.13
CA THR A 93 -9.49 -29.16 -6.87
C THR A 93 -10.91 -29.24 -6.28
N SER A 94 -11.18 -28.57 -5.15
CA SER A 94 -12.48 -28.65 -4.46
C SER A 94 -13.57 -27.77 -5.07
N VAL A 95 -13.21 -26.81 -5.93
CA VAL A 95 -14.15 -25.94 -6.64
C VAL A 95 -14.07 -26.21 -8.12
N GLU A 96 -15.24 -26.34 -8.75
CA GLU A 96 -15.37 -26.43 -10.19
C GLU A 96 -15.26 -25.02 -10.77
N VAL A 97 -14.20 -24.77 -11.54
CA VAL A 97 -13.90 -23.45 -12.12
C VAL A 97 -14.13 -23.38 -13.63
N THR A 98 -14.65 -24.47 -14.22
CA THR A 98 -14.84 -24.60 -15.67
C THR A 98 -15.86 -23.63 -16.26
N ASP A 99 -16.73 -23.08 -15.41
CA ASP A 99 -17.77 -22.13 -15.81
C ASP A 99 -17.29 -20.67 -15.75
N TYR A 100 -16.08 -20.43 -15.21
CA TYR A 100 -15.47 -19.10 -15.18
C TYR A 100 -14.55 -18.93 -16.38
N VAL A 101 -14.55 -17.73 -16.96
CA VAL A 101 -13.57 -17.38 -17.99
C VAL A 101 -12.19 -17.38 -17.32
N PRO A 102 -11.27 -18.29 -17.70
CA PRO A 102 -9.90 -18.18 -17.24
C PRO A 102 -9.32 -16.89 -17.82
N ILE A 103 -8.68 -16.09 -16.98
CA ILE A 103 -7.72 -15.11 -17.49
C ILE A 103 -6.49 -15.94 -17.86
N ASP A 104 -6.48 -16.43 -19.10
CA ASP A 104 -5.34 -17.12 -19.69
C ASP A 104 -4.47 -16.06 -20.36
N THR A 105 -3.36 -15.70 -19.70
CA THR A 105 -2.38 -14.81 -20.29
C THR A 105 -1.48 -15.65 -21.19
N ASP A 106 -1.82 -15.78 -22.47
CA ASP A 106 -0.85 -16.00 -23.58
C ASP A 106 0.20 -14.84 -23.66
N GLU A 107 0.25 -14.00 -22.64
CA GLU A 107 1.13 -12.85 -22.53
C GLU A 107 2.53 -13.34 -22.15
N LYS A 108 3.53 -12.73 -22.75
CA LYS A 108 4.93 -13.01 -22.46
C LYS A 108 5.18 -12.62 -21.00
N ASP A 109 5.80 -13.51 -20.26
CA ASP A 109 6.38 -13.29 -18.93
C ASP A 109 7.86 -13.66 -19.09
N GLN A 110 8.72 -12.64 -19.17
CA GLN A 110 10.11 -12.80 -19.56
C GLN A 110 11.01 -13.27 -18.42
N ASP A 111 10.76 -12.83 -17.20
CA ASP A 111 11.55 -13.16 -16.03
C ASP A 111 10.94 -14.28 -15.17
N GLU A 112 9.78 -14.80 -15.58
CA GLU A 112 9.08 -15.94 -15.00
C GLU A 112 8.63 -15.67 -13.55
N ASP A 113 8.32 -14.41 -13.24
CA ASP A 113 7.90 -13.96 -11.90
C ASP A 113 6.40 -14.14 -11.62
N GLY A 114 5.63 -14.48 -12.67
CA GLY A 114 4.19 -14.73 -12.62
C GLY A 114 3.32 -13.54 -13.05
N VAL A 115 3.92 -12.40 -13.41
CA VAL A 115 3.27 -11.22 -13.97
C VAL A 115 3.60 -11.12 -15.46
N SER A 116 2.62 -10.73 -16.28
CA SER A 116 2.91 -10.54 -17.71
C SER A 116 3.74 -9.28 -17.96
N ASP A 117 4.58 -9.29 -19.00
CA ASP A 117 5.42 -8.16 -19.44
C ASP A 117 4.63 -6.84 -19.63
N TYR A 118 3.32 -6.94 -19.91
CA TYR A 118 2.46 -5.76 -20.09
C TYR A 118 1.99 -5.15 -18.76
N GLN A 119 1.86 -5.97 -17.72
CA GLN A 119 1.42 -5.57 -16.38
C GLN A 119 2.59 -5.36 -15.42
N ASP A 120 3.75 -5.90 -15.76
CA ASP A 120 4.99 -5.81 -15.00
C ASP A 120 5.74 -4.50 -15.29
N GLU A 121 6.03 -3.73 -14.25
CA GLU A 121 6.84 -2.50 -14.33
C GLU A 121 8.36 -2.80 -14.35
N TYR A 122 8.74 -4.05 -14.14
CA TYR A 122 10.10 -4.59 -14.01
C TYR A 122 10.29 -5.92 -14.78
N PRO A 123 9.93 -6.04 -16.09
CA PRO A 123 9.86 -7.30 -16.86
C PRO A 123 11.20 -8.03 -17.11
N ASP A 124 12.28 -7.56 -16.51
CA ASP A 124 13.62 -8.15 -16.59
C ASP A 124 14.19 -8.48 -15.18
N ASP A 125 13.41 -8.32 -14.10
CA ASP A 125 13.84 -8.46 -12.70
C ASP A 125 12.84 -9.29 -11.87
N PRO A 126 13.07 -10.61 -11.72
CA PRO A 126 12.11 -11.54 -11.11
C PRO A 126 11.87 -11.33 -9.60
N ASP A 127 12.54 -10.36 -8.98
CA ASP A 127 12.34 -9.96 -7.60
C ASP A 127 11.40 -8.75 -7.42
N ARG A 128 11.00 -8.07 -8.51
CA ARG A 128 10.21 -6.83 -8.52
C ARG A 128 9.21 -6.90 -9.66
N ALA A 129 8.01 -6.36 -9.43
CA ALA A 129 6.94 -6.31 -10.43
C ALA A 129 6.17 -4.98 -10.43
N PHE A 130 5.91 -4.39 -9.25
CA PHE A 130 4.98 -3.25 -9.13
C PHE A 130 5.54 -2.10 -8.28
N ASN A 131 5.30 -0.87 -8.72
CA ASN A 131 5.49 0.35 -7.93
C ASN A 131 4.20 0.67 -7.16
N ASN A 132 4.32 0.85 -5.84
CA ASN A 132 3.19 1.20 -4.98
C ASN A 132 3.47 2.49 -4.21
N TYR A 133 3.09 3.62 -4.79
CA TYR A 133 3.23 4.92 -4.16
C TYR A 133 2.12 5.19 -3.14
N SER A 134 2.46 5.45 -1.88
CA SER A 134 1.44 5.65 -0.83
C SER A 134 0.51 6.84 -1.09
N LEU A 135 0.96 7.87 -1.81
CA LEU A 135 0.20 9.08 -2.14
C LEU A 135 0.17 9.38 -3.66
N GLY A 136 0.84 8.57 -4.48
CA GLY A 136 1.11 8.81 -5.90
C GLY A 136 2.55 9.21 -6.21
N ALA A 137 3.02 8.98 -7.45
CA ALA A 137 4.42 9.07 -7.84
C ALA A 137 5.09 10.44 -7.63
N ASN A 138 4.32 11.51 -7.74
CA ASN A 138 4.79 12.90 -7.57
C ASN A 138 4.00 13.65 -6.49
N THR A 139 3.36 12.91 -5.58
CA THR A 139 2.58 13.48 -4.49
C THR A 139 3.32 13.27 -3.18
N PHE A 140 3.46 14.33 -2.40
CA PHE A 140 4.18 14.29 -1.12
C PHE A 140 3.20 14.48 0.03
N GLY A 141 3.44 13.76 1.12
CA GLY A 141 2.88 14.08 2.43
C GLY A 141 3.85 14.98 3.18
N THR A 142 3.35 15.76 4.15
CA THR A 142 4.20 16.63 4.98
C THR A 142 4.15 16.17 6.43
N LEU A 143 5.32 16.07 7.06
CA LEU A 143 5.51 15.86 8.49
C LEU A 143 6.03 17.15 9.12
N LEU A 144 5.47 17.46 10.28
CA LEU A 144 5.78 18.64 11.08
C LEU A 144 6.22 18.18 12.48
N PHE A 145 7.34 18.70 12.97
CA PHE A 145 7.93 18.31 14.25
C PHE A 145 8.23 19.50 15.14
N GLU A 146 8.28 19.23 16.45
CA GLU A 146 8.83 20.08 17.51
C GLU A 146 10.09 19.39 18.09
N ASP A 147 11.12 20.14 18.45
CA ASP A 147 12.42 19.60 18.90
C ASP A 147 12.58 19.56 20.44
N LEU A 148 11.72 20.27 21.18
CA LEU A 148 11.89 20.50 22.63
C LEU A 148 11.29 19.42 23.54
N TRP A 149 10.74 18.32 23.00
CA TRP A 149 10.17 17.26 23.84
C TRP A 149 11.20 16.69 24.85
N PRO A 150 10.86 16.48 26.15
CA PRO A 150 9.55 16.60 26.78
C PRO A 150 9.23 17.99 27.36
N SER A 151 10.06 18.99 27.09
CA SER A 151 9.78 20.38 27.48
C SER A 151 8.76 21.02 26.54
N PHE A 152 8.16 22.10 27.00
CA PHE A 152 7.22 22.91 26.22
C PHE A 152 8.02 23.84 25.30
N GLY A 153 7.68 23.85 24.00
CA GLY A 153 8.20 24.79 23.00
C GLY A 153 7.25 25.95 22.72
N ASP A 154 7.34 26.54 21.54
CA ASP A 154 6.46 27.62 21.07
C ASP A 154 5.28 27.12 20.20
N TYR A 155 5.21 25.81 19.91
CA TYR A 155 4.05 25.10 19.34
C TYR A 155 3.64 25.52 17.93
N ASP A 156 4.55 26.12 17.17
CA ASP A 156 4.27 26.53 15.79
C ASP A 156 4.44 25.39 14.77
N MET A 157 4.91 24.21 15.23
CA MET A 157 5.10 22.98 14.47
C MET A 157 6.01 23.15 13.25
N ASN A 158 7.03 24.01 13.34
CA ASN A 158 7.96 24.25 12.23
C ASN A 158 9.44 24.00 12.56
N ASP A 159 9.76 23.46 13.74
CA ASP A 159 11.15 23.13 14.13
C ASP A 159 11.85 22.25 13.09
N LEU A 160 11.09 21.32 12.49
CA LEU A 160 11.48 20.59 11.29
C LEU A 160 10.24 20.27 10.44
N VAL A 161 10.26 20.70 9.17
CA VAL A 161 9.22 20.41 8.18
C VAL A 161 9.82 19.55 7.08
N ILE A 162 9.25 18.35 6.88
CA ILE A 162 9.72 17.39 5.88
C ILE A 162 8.56 16.96 4.99
N ASP A 163 8.73 17.14 3.69
CA ASP A 163 7.91 16.41 2.73
C ASP A 163 8.49 15.02 2.50
N TYR A 164 7.63 14.02 2.33
CA TYR A 164 8.03 12.65 2.05
C TYR A 164 7.19 12.03 0.93
N ASN A 165 7.83 11.16 0.14
CA ASN A 165 7.19 10.25 -0.79
C ASN A 165 7.78 8.85 -0.56
N VAL A 166 6.91 7.84 -0.49
CA VAL A 166 7.29 6.44 -0.30
C VAL A 166 6.74 5.63 -1.46
N ASN A 167 7.63 4.87 -2.10
CA ASN A 167 7.31 3.86 -3.08
C ASN A 167 7.71 2.49 -2.53
N GLU A 168 6.74 1.61 -2.34
CA GLU A 168 6.99 0.21 -2.03
C GLU A 168 7.03 -0.57 -3.35
N ILE A 169 8.20 -1.10 -3.70
CA ILE A 169 8.36 -1.96 -4.87
C ILE A 169 8.14 -3.41 -4.43
N SER A 170 7.14 -4.05 -5.02
CA SER A 170 6.73 -5.42 -4.67
C SER A 170 7.02 -6.42 -5.77
N ASP A 171 7.25 -7.68 -5.41
CA ASP A 171 7.33 -8.83 -6.33
C ASP A 171 5.96 -9.16 -6.98
N GLY A 172 5.94 -10.11 -7.92
CA GLY A 172 4.71 -10.59 -8.56
C GLY A 172 3.63 -11.11 -7.60
N ASN A 173 4.02 -11.50 -6.38
CA ASN A 173 3.12 -11.93 -5.31
C ASN A 173 2.68 -10.78 -4.38
N ASN A 174 2.93 -9.52 -4.76
CA ASN A 174 2.59 -8.31 -4.03
C ASN A 174 3.23 -8.20 -2.62
N ARG A 175 4.42 -8.79 -2.45
CA ARG A 175 5.28 -8.66 -1.24
C ARG A 175 6.36 -7.62 -1.50
N ILE A 176 6.66 -6.77 -0.54
CA ILE A 176 7.62 -5.67 -0.67
C ILE A 176 9.05 -6.22 -0.75
N LYS A 177 9.74 -6.00 -1.87
CA LYS A 177 11.16 -6.30 -2.05
C LYS A 177 12.03 -5.09 -1.72
N GLU A 178 11.55 -3.89 -2.03
CA GLU A 178 12.30 -2.64 -1.84
C GLU A 178 11.37 -1.49 -1.41
N ILE A 179 11.89 -0.59 -0.58
CA ILE A 179 11.22 0.67 -0.24
C ILE A 179 12.13 1.81 -0.66
N GLN A 180 11.61 2.69 -1.52
CA GLN A 180 12.27 3.94 -1.88
C GLN A 180 11.58 5.09 -1.15
N VAL A 181 12.38 5.87 -0.41
CA VAL A 181 11.92 7.02 0.35
C VAL A 181 12.61 8.27 -0.17
N ILE A 182 11.81 9.25 -0.59
CA ILE A 182 12.28 10.59 -0.92
C ILE A 182 11.86 11.51 0.22
N THR A 183 12.81 12.21 0.82
CA THR A 183 12.55 13.26 1.81
C THR A 183 13.02 14.60 1.28
N VAL A 184 12.25 15.65 1.55
CA VAL A 184 12.59 17.04 1.20
C VAL A 184 12.47 17.89 2.47
N VAL A 185 13.59 18.40 2.98
CA VAL A 185 13.61 19.31 4.12
C VAL A 185 13.14 20.68 3.64
N ARG A 186 11.96 21.10 4.10
CA ARG A 186 11.29 22.34 3.70
C ARG A 186 11.68 23.51 4.59
N ALA A 187 11.78 23.28 5.91
CA ALA A 187 12.10 24.31 6.89
C ALA A 187 12.75 23.72 8.15
N THR A 188 13.48 24.57 8.87
CA THR A 188 14.25 24.25 10.08
C THR A 188 14.08 25.38 11.11
N GLY A 189 12.94 25.41 11.82
CA GLY A 189 12.62 26.40 12.86
C GLY A 189 13.35 26.26 14.19
N ALA A 190 14.09 25.17 14.34
CA ALA A 190 14.80 24.81 15.55
C ALA A 190 16.09 25.59 15.81
N GLY A 191 16.47 25.71 17.08
CA GLY A 191 17.81 26.10 17.52
C GLY A 191 18.78 24.91 17.67
N TYR A 192 18.26 23.68 17.77
CA TYR A 192 19.07 22.45 17.80
C TYR A 192 19.31 21.87 16.41
N ARG A 193 20.38 21.08 16.28
CA ARG A 193 20.65 20.31 15.06
C ARG A 193 19.86 19.02 15.10
N ASN A 194 18.92 18.89 14.17
CA ASN A 194 18.05 17.73 14.06
C ASN A 194 18.52 16.75 12.98
N GLY A 195 18.24 15.47 13.19
CA GLY A 195 18.33 14.42 12.18
C GLY A 195 16.93 13.89 11.87
N PHE A 196 16.81 13.08 10.82
CA PHE A 196 15.56 12.42 10.46
C PHE A 196 15.81 10.95 10.13
N GLY A 197 14.93 10.08 10.62
CA GLY A 197 14.99 8.65 10.40
C GLY A 197 13.61 8.00 10.53
N ILE A 198 13.52 6.76 10.07
CA ILE A 198 12.32 5.94 10.10
C ILE A 198 12.63 4.59 10.73
N GLN A 199 11.65 3.99 11.39
CA GLN A 199 11.73 2.62 11.88
C GLN A 199 10.65 1.78 11.20
N LEU A 200 11.06 0.68 10.60
CA LEU A 200 10.17 -0.26 9.94
C LEU A 200 9.74 -1.35 10.92
N PRO A 201 8.50 -1.87 10.81
CA PRO A 201 7.99 -2.93 11.69
C PRO A 201 8.51 -4.33 11.31
N VAL A 202 9.80 -4.44 11.00
CA VAL A 202 10.52 -5.65 10.58
C VAL A 202 11.84 -5.74 11.32
N THR A 203 12.40 -6.94 11.45
CA THR A 203 13.68 -7.09 12.15
C THR A 203 14.84 -6.63 11.28
N ALA A 204 15.88 -6.10 11.91
CA ALA A 204 17.04 -5.53 11.23
C ALA A 204 17.75 -6.53 10.29
N ASP A 205 17.68 -7.83 10.58
CA ASP A 205 18.30 -8.90 9.79
C ASP A 205 17.55 -9.22 8.49
N GLN A 206 16.31 -8.74 8.32
CA GLN A 206 15.55 -8.89 7.07
C GLN A 206 16.03 -7.91 5.98
N VAL A 207 16.71 -6.82 6.37
CA VAL A 207 17.24 -5.81 5.43
C VAL A 207 18.56 -6.30 4.81
N ALA A 208 18.61 -6.31 3.49
CA ALA A 208 19.81 -6.62 2.71
C ALA A 208 20.75 -5.41 2.63
N SER A 209 20.21 -4.25 2.25
CA SER A 209 20.97 -3.01 2.11
C SER A 209 20.09 -1.77 2.32
N VAL A 210 20.75 -0.69 2.73
CA VAL A 210 20.23 0.66 2.81
C VAL A 210 21.25 1.56 2.12
N GLU A 211 20.81 2.27 1.09
CA GLU A 211 21.66 3.14 0.29
C GLU A 211 21.06 4.55 0.21
N GLY A 212 21.92 5.56 0.04
CA GLY A 212 21.49 6.96 -0.17
C GLY A 212 21.31 7.80 1.10
N THR A 213 21.56 7.24 2.29
CA THR A 213 21.53 8.02 3.54
C THR A 213 22.66 9.06 3.59
N ARG A 214 22.44 10.16 4.33
CA ARG A 214 23.43 11.21 4.53
C ARG A 214 23.84 11.31 6.00
N LEU A 215 24.84 10.50 6.38
CA LEU A 215 25.39 10.45 7.74
C LEU A 215 26.78 11.09 7.77
N LYS A 216 26.89 12.33 8.27
CA LYS A 216 28.14 13.12 8.25
C LYS A 216 28.72 13.42 9.63
N THR A 217 27.93 13.30 10.70
CA THR A 217 28.37 13.65 12.05
C THR A 217 29.31 12.60 12.66
N GLY A 218 29.29 11.38 12.13
CA GLY A 218 30.01 10.22 12.69
C GLY A 218 29.42 9.69 14.00
N LYS A 219 28.24 10.17 14.41
CA LYS A 219 27.57 9.74 15.65
C LYS A 219 26.70 8.50 15.43
N ILE A 220 26.13 8.35 14.25
CA ILE A 220 25.28 7.22 13.90
C ILE A 220 26.16 6.05 13.47
N LYS A 221 25.98 4.90 14.13
CA LYS A 221 26.64 3.64 13.78
C LYS A 221 25.65 2.75 13.04
N THR A 222 26.03 2.28 11.86
CA THR A 222 25.21 1.37 11.06
C THR A 222 25.84 -0.02 10.98
N SER A 223 25.02 -1.03 10.81
CA SER A 223 25.47 -2.37 10.42
C SER A 223 25.98 -2.37 8.97
N SER A 224 26.45 -3.52 8.48
CA SER A 224 26.86 -3.65 7.08
C SER A 224 25.70 -3.52 6.08
N SER A 225 24.45 -3.78 6.50
CA SER A 225 23.27 -3.53 5.67
C SER A 225 22.79 -2.07 5.76
N GLY A 226 23.45 -1.21 6.54
CA GLY A 226 23.15 0.22 6.62
C GLY A 226 22.07 0.62 7.62
N VAL A 227 21.36 -0.34 8.24
CA VAL A 227 20.45 -0.06 9.37
C VAL A 227 21.22 0.34 10.63
N GLU A 228 20.63 1.17 11.48
CA GLU A 228 21.21 1.62 12.75
C GLU A 228 21.48 0.43 13.68
N GLN A 229 22.67 0.42 14.31
CA GLN A 229 23.05 -0.62 15.27
C GLN A 229 22.24 -0.49 16.57
N GLU A 230 22.19 -1.57 17.34
CA GLU A 230 21.57 -1.62 18.68
C GLU A 230 20.04 -1.42 18.69
N GLN A 231 19.39 -1.58 17.53
CA GLN A 231 17.94 -1.59 17.37
C GLN A 231 17.41 -3.02 17.16
N SER A 232 16.27 -3.34 17.75
CA SER A 232 15.60 -4.65 17.54
C SER A 232 14.85 -4.71 16.21
N LEU A 233 14.34 -3.56 15.76
CA LEU A 233 13.69 -3.37 14.48
C LEU A 233 14.62 -2.65 13.50
N ALA A 234 14.32 -2.75 12.21
CA ALA A 234 15.07 -2.06 11.17
C ALA A 234 14.84 -0.54 11.28
N THR A 235 15.79 0.16 11.89
CA THR A 235 15.82 1.62 11.95
C THR A 235 16.80 2.16 10.90
N VAL A 236 16.35 3.13 10.11
CA VAL A 236 17.14 3.79 9.08
C VAL A 236 17.18 5.29 9.37
N ILE A 237 18.37 5.79 9.71
CA ILE A 237 18.60 7.23 9.79
C ILE A 237 18.86 7.74 8.38
N ILE A 238 17.94 8.56 7.86
CA ILE A 238 17.98 9.10 6.50
C ILE A 238 19.04 10.20 6.41
N MET A 239 19.07 11.08 7.41
CA MET A 239 20.09 12.12 7.56
C MET A 239 20.33 12.42 9.04
N ASP A 240 21.58 12.63 9.44
CA ASP A 240 21.95 12.88 10.85
C ASP A 240 22.14 14.36 11.20
N ASP A 241 22.08 15.24 10.20
CA ASP A 241 22.15 16.70 10.36
C ASP A 241 21.45 17.40 9.19
N VAL A 242 20.24 17.91 9.43
CA VAL A 242 19.49 18.72 8.43
C VAL A 242 20.20 20.04 8.14
N ASN A 243 20.96 20.56 9.11
CA ASN A 243 21.68 21.82 8.98
C ASN A 243 23.00 21.71 8.23
N GLU A 244 23.34 20.54 7.69
CA GLU A 244 24.38 20.41 6.67
C GLU A 244 24.03 21.19 5.39
N LYS A 245 22.73 21.23 5.05
CA LYS A 245 22.23 21.83 3.80
C LYS A 245 21.28 22.99 4.02
N LEU A 246 20.51 23.00 5.11
CA LEU A 246 19.53 24.04 5.39
C LEU A 246 19.86 24.78 6.71
N PRO A 247 20.17 26.09 6.70
CA PRO A 247 20.56 26.83 7.90
C PRO A 247 19.53 26.79 9.04
N PHE A 248 19.90 27.20 10.24
CA PHE A 248 18.92 27.43 11.32
C PHE A 248 17.94 28.53 10.94
N LEU A 249 16.68 28.39 11.36
CA LEU A 249 15.57 29.30 11.06
C LEU A 249 15.35 29.52 9.55
N ALA A 250 15.67 28.51 8.73
CA ALA A 250 15.44 28.60 7.30
C ALA A 250 13.97 28.34 6.97
N ASN A 251 13.42 29.16 6.06
CA ASN A 251 12.08 29.03 5.49
C ASN A 251 10.92 29.07 6.50
N VAL A 252 11.13 29.58 7.72
CA VAL A 252 10.07 29.76 8.74
C VAL A 252 9.48 31.17 8.78
N ASN A 253 10.10 32.13 8.08
CA ASN A 253 9.59 33.49 7.95
C ASN A 253 9.59 33.92 6.48
N SER A 254 8.42 34.30 5.97
CA SER A 254 8.22 34.73 4.59
C SER A 254 8.93 36.03 4.20
N ASP A 255 9.33 36.84 5.18
CA ASP A 255 10.07 38.09 4.94
C ASP A 255 11.56 37.86 4.67
N ASN A 256 12.09 36.68 5.03
CA ASN A 256 13.48 36.31 4.79
C ASN A 256 13.67 35.74 3.37
N ALA A 257 14.90 35.76 2.87
CA ALA A 257 15.23 35.10 1.62
C ALA A 257 14.99 33.58 1.73
N HIS A 258 14.31 33.00 0.74
CA HIS A 258 14.08 31.56 0.67
C HIS A 258 15.39 30.82 0.46
N HIS A 259 15.58 29.72 1.19
CA HIS A 259 16.66 28.78 1.00
C HIS A 259 16.15 27.58 0.19
N GLU A 260 16.89 27.20 -0.85
CA GLU A 260 16.59 25.99 -1.63
C GLU A 260 16.47 24.77 -0.73
N GLU A 261 15.42 24.00 -0.94
CA GLU A 261 15.15 22.78 -0.21
C GLU A 261 16.21 21.71 -0.44
N ASP A 262 16.35 20.84 0.55
CA ASP A 262 17.32 19.75 0.51
C ASP A 262 16.60 18.40 0.37
N THR A 263 16.99 17.63 -0.65
CA THR A 263 16.37 16.34 -0.96
C THR A 263 17.33 15.19 -0.68
N VAL A 264 16.86 14.17 0.03
CA VAL A 264 17.58 12.90 0.25
C VAL A 264 16.71 11.76 -0.27
N LYS A 265 17.32 10.82 -1.00
CA LYS A 265 16.66 9.63 -1.53
C LYS A 265 17.33 8.40 -0.94
N VAL A 266 16.54 7.54 -0.32
CA VAL A 266 17.02 6.32 0.35
C VAL A 266 16.32 5.11 -0.22
N ASN A 267 17.10 4.09 -0.59
CA ASN A 267 16.59 2.80 -1.02
C ASN A 267 16.87 1.78 0.09
N ILE A 268 15.86 1.02 0.47
CA ILE A 268 15.92 -0.04 1.49
C ILE A 268 15.52 -1.34 0.80
N VAL A 269 16.45 -2.27 0.63
CA VAL A 269 16.22 -3.56 -0.04
C VAL A 269 16.14 -4.67 1.00
N PHE A 270 15.15 -5.54 0.88
CA PHE A 270 15.00 -6.72 1.73
C PHE A 270 15.69 -7.94 1.12
N LYS A 271 16.19 -8.84 1.97
CA LYS A 271 16.79 -10.11 1.52
C LYS A 271 15.76 -10.97 0.81
N GLU A 272 14.59 -11.08 1.43
CA GLU A 272 13.41 -11.76 0.92
C GLU A 272 12.24 -10.77 0.92
N ALA A 273 11.34 -10.87 -0.07
CA ALA A 273 10.18 -10.00 -0.13
C ALA A 273 9.26 -10.22 1.10
N ILE A 274 8.89 -9.13 1.76
CA ILE A 274 8.10 -9.13 3.00
C ILE A 274 6.64 -8.83 2.72
N ARG A 275 5.72 -9.41 3.50
CA ARG A 275 4.29 -9.10 3.32
C ARG A 275 4.01 -7.65 3.69
N LYS A 276 3.21 -6.97 2.85
CA LYS A 276 2.54 -5.74 3.27
C LYS A 276 1.77 -6.02 4.55
N LEU A 277 2.09 -5.30 5.62
CA LEU A 277 1.29 -5.39 6.84
C LEU A 277 -0.06 -4.73 6.56
N ILE A 278 -1.10 -5.53 6.36
CA ILE A 278 -2.49 -5.05 6.45
C ILE A 278 -2.75 -4.81 7.94
N GLY A 279 -2.37 -3.63 8.42
CA GLY A 279 -2.37 -3.31 9.84
C GLY A 279 -3.15 -2.04 10.14
N TYR A 280 -4.48 -2.12 10.22
CA TYR A 280 -5.21 -1.24 11.13
C TYR A 280 -4.88 -1.68 12.55
N ARG A 281 -3.82 -1.13 13.14
CA ARG A 281 -3.76 -0.99 14.60
C ARG A 281 -4.54 0.27 14.95
N THR A 282 -5.84 0.13 15.16
CA THR A 282 -6.53 1.05 16.07
C THR A 282 -5.89 0.88 17.44
N LEU A 283 -5.28 1.96 17.95
CA LEU A 283 -4.98 2.10 19.37
C LEU A 283 -6.28 2.04 20.19
#